data_AF-D0N2M3-F1
#
_entry.id   AF-D0N2M3-F1
#
_cell.length_a   1.000
_cell.length_b   1.000
_cell.length_c   1.000
_cell.angle_alpha   90.00
_cell.angle_beta   90.00
_cell.angle_gamma   90.00
#
_symmetry.space_group_name_H-M   'P 1'
#
loop_
_entity.id
_entity.type
_entity.pdbx_description
1 polymer ?
#
loop_
_entity_poly.entity_id
_entity_poly.type
_entity_poly.pdbx_seq_one_letter_code
_entity_poly.pdbx_strand_id
1 'polypeptide(L)'
;MILTTTGRLGLGTTSPSAPLHVPGSNSFVFGAGGTTVYRLRTDSGATESALGPNTYSVAGIFGGYIACTAMAMTSDRRLKKNIQSCPIDRVKRLYDSCEVKLYDWIESENKPGQEIGLIAQDLVSAHLTDLIWIFNRDDIEGGEDPSLEPAKQQLNVDYSRISAYNMKMIQHLLGEIDRLKDRLANIES
;
A
#
# COMPACT_ATOMS: atom_id res chain seq x y z
N MET A 1 29.68 -5.49 14.82
CA MET A 1 29.74 -5.91 13.40
C MET A 1 30.78 -7.00 13.27
N ILE A 2 30.53 -8.03 12.45
CA ILE A 2 31.52 -9.05 12.08
C ILE A 2 31.54 -9.24 10.57
N LEU A 3 32.72 -9.42 9.99
CA LEU A 3 32.90 -9.97 8.66
C LEU A 3 33.55 -11.34 8.83
N THR A 4 32.82 -12.41 8.49
CA THR A 4 33.31 -13.78 8.62
C THR A 4 34.35 -14.10 7.55
N THR A 5 35.19 -15.11 7.80
CA THR A 5 36.16 -15.62 6.79
C THR A 5 35.47 -16.16 5.53
N THR A 6 34.18 -16.50 5.62
CA THR A 6 33.33 -16.90 4.49
C THR A 6 32.67 -15.73 3.75
N GLY A 7 33.03 -14.48 4.05
CA GLY A 7 32.53 -13.30 3.33
C GLY A 7 31.12 -12.83 3.72
N ARG A 8 30.59 -13.25 4.88
CA ARG A 8 29.28 -12.79 5.39
C ARG A 8 29.43 -11.63 6.37
N LEU A 9 28.63 -10.57 6.20
CA LEU A 9 28.55 -9.40 7.05
C LEU A 9 27.39 -9.54 8.06
N GLY A 10 27.73 -9.61 9.34
CA GLY A 10 26.77 -9.60 10.45
C GLY A 10 26.76 -8.25 11.18
N LEU A 11 25.59 -7.62 11.30
CA LEU A 11 25.38 -6.41 12.10
C LEU A 11 24.52 -6.77 13.32
N GLY A 12 25.15 -6.89 14.49
CA GLY A 12 24.46 -7.30 15.73
C GLY A 12 24.38 -8.82 15.94
N THR A 13 25.12 -9.63 15.16
CA THR A 13 25.27 -11.07 15.33
C THR A 13 26.68 -11.53 15.00
N THR A 14 27.17 -12.55 15.70
CA THR A 14 28.44 -13.24 15.41
C THR A 14 28.28 -14.44 14.47
N SER A 15 27.03 -14.86 14.21
CA SER A 15 26.69 -16.04 13.40
C SER A 15 25.71 -15.65 12.27
N PRO A 16 26.16 -15.01 11.19
CA PRO A 16 25.29 -14.57 10.10
C PRO A 16 24.76 -15.75 9.24
N SER A 17 23.43 -15.83 9.10
CA SER A 17 22.73 -16.87 8.32
C SER A 17 22.60 -16.55 6.83
N ALA A 18 22.94 -15.33 6.42
CA ALA A 18 22.90 -14.82 5.05
C ALA A 18 24.14 -13.95 4.75
N PRO A 19 24.45 -13.64 3.48
CA PRO A 19 25.58 -12.77 3.13
C PRO A 19 25.56 -11.42 3.85
N LEU A 20 24.36 -10.84 4.05
CA LEU A 20 24.12 -9.74 4.96
C LEU A 20 23.06 -10.18 5.97
N HIS A 21 23.39 -10.22 7.26
CA HIS A 21 22.45 -10.57 8.33
C HIS A 21 22.40 -9.47 9.39
N VAL A 22 21.24 -8.84 9.52
CA VAL A 22 20.96 -7.77 10.49
C VAL A 22 19.75 -8.18 11.34
N PRO A 23 19.93 -8.98 12.40
CA PRO A 23 18.81 -9.42 13.24
C PRO A 23 18.31 -8.35 14.20
N GLY A 24 19.12 -7.32 14.45
CA GLY A 24 18.76 -6.19 15.28
C GLY A 24 18.01 -5.12 14.51
N SER A 25 17.31 -4.28 15.25
CA SER A 25 16.66 -3.07 14.74
C SER A 25 16.91 -1.92 15.71
N ASN A 26 16.95 -0.69 15.21
CA ASN A 26 17.01 0.50 16.03
C ASN A 26 15.74 1.33 15.87
N SER A 27 15.39 2.05 16.94
CA SER A 27 14.33 3.04 16.95
C SER A 27 14.70 4.20 16.04
N PHE A 28 13.98 4.35 14.94
CA PHE A 28 14.09 5.45 14.00
C PHE A 28 12.76 6.18 13.95
N VAL A 29 12.80 7.49 14.18
CA VAL A 29 11.63 8.34 14.07
C VAL A 29 11.49 8.74 12.62
N PHE A 30 10.58 8.06 11.96
CA PHE A 30 10.05 8.54 10.71
C PHE A 30 9.05 9.65 11.02
N GLY A 31 9.05 10.72 10.25
CA GLY A 31 8.10 11.79 10.52
C GLY A 31 8.53 12.87 11.50
N ALA A 32 9.77 12.83 12.00
CA ALA A 32 10.33 13.96 12.76
C ALA A 32 10.42 15.18 11.83
N GLY A 33 9.50 16.14 12.01
CA GLY A 33 9.27 17.24 11.04
C GLY A 33 7.88 17.20 10.38
N GLY A 34 7.01 16.27 10.77
CA GLY A 34 5.67 16.13 10.21
C GLY A 34 5.67 15.34 8.91
N THR A 35 6.27 14.15 8.90
CA THR A 35 6.29 13.21 7.75
C THR A 35 5.44 11.96 8.03
N THR A 36 4.46 11.66 7.18
CA THR A 36 3.69 10.41 7.22
C THR A 36 4.50 9.30 6.58
N VAL A 37 4.57 8.13 7.21
CA VAL A 37 5.29 6.97 6.68
C VAL A 37 4.35 5.82 6.42
N TYR A 38 4.34 5.40 5.16
CA TYR A 38 3.60 4.24 4.69
C TYR A 38 4.48 2.99 4.80
N ARG A 39 3.89 1.91 5.33
CA ARG A 39 4.58 0.62 5.42
C ARG A 39 3.63 -0.55 5.20
N LEU A 40 4.05 -1.48 4.35
CA LEU A 40 3.54 -2.85 4.35
C LEU A 40 4.10 -3.59 5.57
N ARG A 41 3.32 -3.76 6.66
CA ARG A 41 3.70 -4.67 7.77
C ARG A 41 3.47 -6.09 7.33
N THR A 42 4.53 -6.85 7.11
CA THR A 42 4.43 -8.30 7.00
C THR A 42 4.36 -8.98 8.38
N ASP A 43 4.90 -8.32 9.42
CA ASP A 43 4.97 -8.89 10.78
C ASP A 43 3.65 -8.78 11.60
N SER A 44 2.73 -7.89 11.21
CA SER A 44 1.40 -7.72 11.83
C SER A 44 0.24 -7.73 10.81
N GLY A 45 0.55 -7.83 9.51
CA GLY A 45 -0.45 -7.83 8.44
C GLY A 45 -1.29 -6.56 8.33
N ALA A 46 -0.89 -5.47 8.99
CA ALA A 46 -1.53 -4.16 8.89
C ALA A 46 -0.72 -3.27 7.92
N THR A 47 -1.39 -2.44 7.11
CA THR A 47 -0.78 -1.15 6.76
C THR A 47 -1.39 -0.12 7.69
N GLU A 48 -0.52 0.57 8.38
CA GLU A 48 -0.84 1.60 9.36
C GLU A 48 -0.48 2.92 8.70
N SER A 49 -1.46 3.81 8.59
CA SER A 49 -1.26 5.23 8.31
C SER A 49 -1.53 5.96 9.63
N ALA A 50 -0.57 6.75 10.09
CA ALA A 50 -0.70 7.51 11.32
C ALA A 50 -0.22 8.95 11.10
N LEU A 51 -1.03 9.91 11.52
CA LEU A 51 -0.71 11.33 11.52
C LEU A 51 0.22 11.63 12.71
N GLY A 52 1.51 11.86 12.47
CA GLY A 52 2.49 12.29 13.48
C GLY A 52 3.87 11.62 13.38
N PRO A 53 4.86 12.03 14.19
CA PRO A 53 6.14 11.34 14.29
C PRO A 53 5.91 9.92 14.80
N ASN A 54 6.26 8.94 13.98
CA ASN A 54 6.09 7.55 14.34
C ASN A 54 7.47 6.92 14.55
N THR A 55 7.61 6.26 15.70
CA THR A 55 8.86 5.63 16.11
C THR A 55 8.84 4.16 15.73
N TYR A 56 9.81 3.72 14.93
CA TYR A 56 9.84 2.35 14.41
C TYR A 56 11.18 1.68 14.60
N SER A 57 11.12 0.37 14.77
CA SER A 57 12.30 -0.48 14.72
C SER A 57 12.67 -0.78 13.27
N VAL A 58 13.77 -0.20 12.77
CA VAL A 58 14.33 -0.49 11.44
C VAL A 58 15.66 -1.22 11.52
N ALA A 59 15.84 -2.21 10.66
CA ALA A 59 17.11 -2.92 10.49
C ALA A 59 18.01 -2.26 9.42
N GLY A 60 17.44 -1.46 8.50
CA GLY A 60 18.19 -0.76 7.46
C GLY A 60 17.40 0.41 6.87
N ILE A 61 18.12 1.44 6.41
CA ILE A 61 17.60 2.63 5.73
C ILE A 61 18.35 2.78 4.42
N PHE A 62 17.62 2.87 3.31
CA PHE A 62 18.18 2.98 1.96
C PHE A 62 17.72 4.30 1.33
N GLY A 63 18.65 5.15 0.91
CA GLY A 63 18.36 6.44 0.26
C GLY A 63 17.99 6.34 -1.22
N GLY A 64 17.75 5.13 -1.73
CA GLY A 64 17.46 4.86 -3.14
C GLY A 64 16.72 3.53 -3.34
N TYR A 65 16.45 3.17 -4.59
CA TYR A 65 15.68 1.98 -4.92
C TYR A 65 16.34 0.69 -4.40
N ILE A 66 15.49 -0.20 -3.88
CA ILE A 66 15.88 -1.57 -3.52
C ILE A 66 15.51 -2.47 -4.70
N ALA A 67 16.50 -2.86 -5.51
CA ALA A 67 16.33 -3.87 -6.54
C ALA A 67 16.55 -5.27 -5.92
N CYS A 68 15.52 -6.12 -5.93
CA CYS A 68 15.60 -7.50 -5.47
C CYS A 68 14.69 -8.41 -6.29
N THR A 69 15.03 -9.70 -6.36
CA THR A 69 14.25 -10.67 -7.15
C THR A 69 12.98 -11.12 -6.45
N ALA A 70 12.98 -11.15 -5.11
CA ALA A 70 11.83 -11.61 -4.33
C ALA A 70 11.82 -10.99 -2.93
N MET A 71 10.61 -10.73 -2.42
CA MET A 71 10.35 -10.34 -1.04
C MET A 71 9.37 -11.34 -0.42
N ALA A 72 9.65 -11.79 0.81
CA ALA A 72 8.75 -12.67 1.54
C ALA A 72 7.70 -11.84 2.30
N MET A 73 6.42 -12.01 1.93
CA MET A 73 5.27 -11.41 2.62
C MET A 73 4.48 -12.49 3.37
N THR A 74 4.55 -12.48 4.70
CA THR A 74 3.86 -13.47 5.55
C THR A 74 2.45 -13.01 5.91
N SER A 75 1.48 -13.94 5.93
CA SER A 75 0.06 -13.63 6.14
C SER A 75 -0.64 -14.67 7.03
N ASP A 76 0.09 -15.27 7.98
CA ASP A 76 -0.37 -16.38 8.81
C ASP A 76 -1.58 -15.99 9.68
N ARG A 77 -2.63 -16.83 9.66
CA ARG A 77 -3.87 -16.61 10.41
C ARG A 77 -3.65 -16.54 11.92
N ARG A 78 -2.66 -17.26 12.45
CA ARG A 78 -2.35 -17.33 13.89
C ARG A 78 -1.82 -16.01 14.44
N LEU A 79 -1.35 -15.12 13.58
CA LEU A 79 -0.85 -13.79 13.92
C LEU A 79 -1.92 -12.70 13.77
N LYS A 80 -3.18 -13.08 13.50
CA LYS A 80 -4.29 -12.15 13.23
C LYS A 80 -5.43 -12.37 14.21
N LYS A 81 -6.08 -11.27 14.62
CA LYS A 81 -7.27 -11.25 15.49
C LYS A 81 -8.41 -10.52 14.79
N ASN A 82 -9.65 -10.75 15.26
CA ASN A 82 -10.87 -10.09 14.74
C ASN A 82 -11.05 -10.26 13.21
N ILE A 83 -10.79 -11.47 12.71
CA ILE A 83 -10.91 -11.78 11.27
C ILE A 83 -12.40 -11.89 10.93
N GLN A 84 -12.87 -11.00 10.06
CA GLN A 84 -14.26 -10.96 9.58
C GLN A 84 -14.32 -10.81 8.05
N SER A 85 -15.46 -11.17 7.46
CA SER A 85 -15.70 -10.94 6.03
C SER A 85 -15.77 -9.45 5.73
N CYS A 86 -15.17 -9.02 4.62
CA CYS A 86 -15.29 -7.65 4.15
C CYS A 86 -16.70 -7.43 3.56
N PRO A 87 -17.48 -6.44 4.04
CA PRO A 87 -18.76 -6.07 3.44
C PRO A 87 -18.59 -5.68 1.97
N ILE A 88 -19.47 -6.16 1.10
CA ILE A 88 -19.37 -5.88 -0.34
C ILE A 88 -19.53 -4.39 -0.65
N ASP A 89 -20.38 -3.67 0.09
CA ASP A 89 -20.63 -2.24 -0.11
C ASP A 89 -19.38 -1.39 0.12
N ARG A 90 -18.42 -1.86 0.93
CA ARG A 90 -17.12 -1.18 1.07
C ARG A 90 -16.30 -1.30 -0.21
N VAL A 91 -16.29 -2.49 -0.81
CA VAL A 91 -15.50 -2.78 -2.01
C VAL A 91 -16.12 -2.13 -3.24
N LYS A 92 -17.46 -2.11 -3.33
CA LYS A 92 -18.18 -1.53 -4.45
C LYS A 92 -17.90 -0.04 -4.66
N ARG A 93 -17.64 0.73 -3.59
CA ARG A 93 -17.27 2.16 -3.69
C ARG A 93 -16.11 2.42 -4.66
N LEU A 94 -15.15 1.50 -4.74
CA LEU A 94 -14.02 1.66 -5.66
C LEU A 94 -14.49 1.65 -7.13
N TYR A 95 -15.48 0.83 -7.46
CA TYR A 95 -15.99 0.68 -8.82
C TYR A 95 -17.12 1.66 -9.12
N ASP A 96 -17.90 2.02 -8.11
CA ASP A 96 -19.06 2.90 -8.25
C ASP A 96 -18.67 4.38 -8.23
N SER A 97 -17.55 4.75 -7.60
CA SER A 97 -17.19 6.15 -7.32
C SER A 97 -15.79 6.56 -7.78
N CYS A 98 -14.98 5.65 -8.31
CA CYS A 98 -13.65 5.97 -8.83
C CYS A 98 -13.51 5.51 -10.28
N GLU A 99 -12.74 6.26 -11.05
CA GLU A 99 -12.49 5.97 -12.47
C GLU A 99 -11.00 5.82 -12.75
N VAL A 100 -10.67 4.90 -13.66
CA VAL A 100 -9.31 4.81 -14.21
C VAL A 100 -9.06 6.02 -15.10
N LYS A 101 -7.97 6.73 -14.82
CA LYS A 101 -7.56 7.92 -15.56
C LYS A 101 -6.31 7.63 -16.39
N LEU A 102 -6.18 8.36 -17.50
CA LEU A 102 -4.93 8.55 -18.21
C LEU A 102 -4.43 9.95 -17.88
N TYR A 103 -3.15 10.07 -17.55
CA TYR A 103 -2.55 11.36 -17.20
C TYR A 103 -1.08 11.41 -17.58
N ASP A 104 -0.60 12.63 -17.82
CA ASP A 104 0.81 12.95 -17.98
C ASP A 104 1.31 13.58 -16.67
N TRP A 105 2.53 13.25 -16.25
CA TRP A 105 3.12 13.92 -15.10
C TRP A 105 3.53 15.35 -15.51
N ILE A 106 3.34 16.32 -14.61
CA ILE A 106 3.80 17.70 -14.86
C ILE A 106 5.30 17.72 -15.15
N GLU A 107 6.09 16.90 -14.44
CA GLU A 107 7.55 16.77 -14.64
C GLU A 107 7.94 15.95 -15.88
N SER A 108 6.97 15.37 -16.62
CA SER A 108 7.23 14.61 -17.85
C SER A 108 7.05 15.43 -19.12
N GLU A 109 7.02 16.77 -19.04
CA GLU A 109 7.06 17.65 -20.21
C GLU A 109 8.21 17.20 -21.14
N ASN A 110 7.86 16.76 -22.36
CA ASN A 110 8.74 16.19 -23.40
C ASN A 110 9.09 14.69 -23.31
N LYS A 111 8.43 13.89 -22.46
CA LYS A 111 8.50 12.42 -22.53
C LYS A 111 7.23 11.88 -23.17
N PRO A 112 7.33 11.08 -24.25
CA PRO A 112 6.15 10.50 -24.88
C PRO A 112 5.57 9.37 -23.99
N GLY A 113 4.26 9.41 -23.75
CA GLY A 113 3.51 8.33 -23.11
C GLY A 113 2.66 8.82 -21.94
N GLN A 114 1.38 8.43 -21.93
CA GLN A 114 0.49 8.68 -20.80
C GLN A 114 0.59 7.52 -19.81
N GLU A 115 0.55 7.86 -18.53
CA GLU A 115 0.41 6.90 -17.46
C GLU A 115 -1.07 6.55 -17.26
N ILE A 116 -1.32 5.31 -16.84
CA ILE A 116 -2.66 4.81 -16.49
C ILE A 116 -2.74 4.57 -14.98
N GLY A 117 -3.78 5.10 -14.33
CA GLY A 117 -3.88 4.99 -12.89
C GLY A 117 -5.19 5.48 -12.29
N LEU A 118 -5.13 5.74 -10.98
CA LEU A 118 -6.21 6.29 -10.19
C LEU A 118 -5.72 7.58 -9.54
N ILE A 119 -6.64 8.48 -9.25
CA ILE A 119 -6.33 9.71 -8.51
C ILE A 119 -6.57 9.44 -7.02
N ALA A 120 -5.58 9.76 -6.19
CA ALA A 120 -5.64 9.47 -4.76
C ALA A 120 -6.75 10.28 -4.06
N GLN A 121 -7.02 11.50 -4.52
CA GLN A 121 -8.11 12.36 -4.04
C GLN A 121 -9.49 11.71 -4.26
N ASP A 122 -9.72 11.08 -5.43
CA ASP A 122 -10.97 10.38 -5.72
C ASP A 122 -11.22 9.23 -4.73
N LEU A 123 -10.16 8.51 -4.35
CA LEU A 123 -10.25 7.45 -3.34
C LEU A 123 -10.58 8.00 -1.94
N VAL A 124 -10.03 9.15 -1.56
CA VAL A 124 -10.38 9.81 -0.30
C VAL A 124 -11.85 10.23 -0.31
N SER A 125 -12.32 10.85 -1.38
CA SER A 125 -13.73 11.24 -1.57
C SER A 125 -14.68 10.04 -1.52
N ALA A 126 -14.26 8.88 -2.06
CA ALA A 126 -15.00 7.62 -1.97
C ALA A 126 -14.96 6.95 -0.58
N HIS A 127 -14.32 7.59 0.41
CA HIS A 127 -14.10 7.05 1.76
C HIS A 127 -13.28 5.75 1.75
N LEU A 128 -12.32 5.65 0.83
CA LEU A 128 -11.38 4.54 0.64
C LEU A 128 -9.98 4.93 1.10
N THR A 129 -9.89 5.53 2.29
CA THR A 129 -8.62 6.00 2.87
C THR A 129 -7.64 4.86 3.18
N ASP A 130 -8.10 3.61 3.18
CA ASP A 130 -7.23 2.45 3.27
C ASP A 130 -6.54 2.07 1.95
N LEU A 131 -6.95 2.66 0.83
CA LEU A 131 -6.29 2.50 -0.47
C LEU A 131 -5.34 3.64 -0.81
N ILE A 132 -5.14 4.58 0.10
CA ILE A 132 -4.20 5.68 -0.09
C ILE A 132 -3.18 5.73 1.04
N TRP A 133 -2.10 6.46 0.78
CA TRP A 133 -1.13 6.84 1.76
C TRP A 133 -0.61 8.24 1.51
N ILE A 134 -0.10 8.87 2.55
CA ILE A 134 0.37 10.26 2.50
C ILE A 134 1.90 10.25 2.59
N PHE A 135 2.55 10.95 1.67
CA PHE A 135 3.97 11.29 1.72
C PHE A 135 4.08 12.77 2.01
N ASN A 136 4.79 13.18 3.06
CA ASN A 136 4.94 14.61 3.27
C ASN A 136 6.18 15.09 2.51
N ARG A 137 5.97 16.16 1.75
CA ARG A 137 6.90 16.71 0.78
C ARG A 137 6.84 18.22 0.94
N ASP A 138 7.92 18.84 1.45
CA ASP A 138 7.90 20.25 1.86
C ASP A 138 7.68 21.25 0.71
N ASP A 139 7.87 20.80 -0.53
CA ASP A 139 7.76 21.57 -1.78
C ASP A 139 6.37 21.53 -2.43
N ILE A 140 5.42 20.74 -1.91
CA ILE A 140 4.05 20.71 -2.45
C ILE A 140 3.21 21.83 -1.84
N GLU A 141 2.64 22.68 -2.71
CA GLU A 141 1.64 23.68 -2.33
C GLU A 141 0.25 23.05 -2.17
N GLY A 142 -0.63 23.72 -1.43
CA GLY A 142 -2.02 23.28 -1.29
C GLY A 142 -2.80 23.51 -2.59
N GLY A 143 -3.71 22.61 -2.91
CA GLY A 143 -4.58 22.71 -4.09
C GLY A 143 -5.87 23.50 -3.84
N GLU A 144 -6.82 23.34 -4.75
CA GLU A 144 -8.12 24.04 -4.72
C GLU A 144 -9.01 23.56 -3.57
N ASP A 145 -8.92 22.26 -3.23
CA ASP A 145 -9.59 21.68 -2.07
C ASP A 145 -8.57 21.28 -1.00
N PRO A 146 -8.35 22.10 0.05
CA PRO A 146 -7.37 21.80 1.10
C PRO A 146 -7.65 20.51 1.88
N SER A 147 -8.87 19.96 1.81
CA SER A 147 -9.20 18.68 2.47
C SER A 147 -8.69 17.47 1.69
N LEU A 148 -8.53 17.60 0.38
CA LEU A 148 -8.04 16.57 -0.55
C LEU A 148 -6.61 16.85 -1.04
N GLU A 149 -6.22 18.12 -1.05
CA GLU A 149 -4.94 18.62 -1.54
C GLU A 149 -4.23 19.48 -0.46
N PRO A 150 -3.97 18.90 0.73
CA PRO A 150 -3.30 19.64 1.79
C PRO A 150 -1.86 20.01 1.39
N ALA A 151 -1.47 21.26 1.69
CA ALA A 151 -0.10 21.71 1.49
C ALA A 151 0.89 20.81 2.24
N LYS A 152 2.06 20.60 1.64
CA LYS A 152 3.15 19.76 2.12
C LYS A 152 2.83 18.26 2.22
N GLN A 153 1.72 17.82 1.65
CA GLN A 153 1.26 16.44 1.71
C GLN A 153 0.90 15.95 0.31
N GLN A 154 1.56 14.88 -0.13
CA GLN A 154 1.23 14.16 -1.36
C GLN A 154 0.39 12.94 -1.01
N LEU A 155 -0.80 12.84 -1.58
CA LEU A 155 -1.58 11.60 -1.54
C LEU A 155 -1.09 10.64 -2.63
N ASN A 156 -1.01 9.36 -2.30
CA ASN A 156 -0.51 8.31 -3.17
C ASN A 156 -1.41 7.08 -3.08
N VAL A 157 -1.52 6.32 -4.17
CA VAL A 157 -2.37 5.12 -4.23
C VAL A 157 -1.61 3.88 -3.79
N ASP A 158 -2.22 3.05 -2.96
CA ASP A 158 -1.75 1.72 -2.60
C ASP A 158 -2.34 0.66 -3.53
N TYR A 159 -1.72 0.53 -4.70
CA TYR A 159 -2.13 -0.45 -5.70
C TYR A 159 -2.08 -1.91 -5.21
N SER A 160 -1.25 -2.23 -4.21
CA SER A 160 -1.13 -3.59 -3.71
C SER A 160 -2.44 -4.07 -3.04
N ARG A 161 -3.13 -3.17 -2.33
CA ARG A 161 -4.41 -3.46 -1.66
C ARG A 161 -5.59 -3.59 -2.60
N ILE A 162 -5.53 -2.93 -3.76
CA ILE A 162 -6.59 -3.01 -4.78
C ILE A 162 -6.79 -4.45 -5.25
N SER A 163 -5.74 -5.29 -5.24
CA SER A 163 -5.86 -6.72 -5.56
C SER A 163 -6.87 -7.46 -4.68
N ALA A 164 -6.96 -7.14 -3.38
CA ALA A 164 -7.92 -7.74 -2.47
C ALA A 164 -9.36 -7.24 -2.72
N TYR A 165 -9.50 -5.96 -3.09
CA TYR A 165 -10.78 -5.38 -3.54
C TYR A 165 -11.25 -6.10 -4.81
N ASN A 166 -10.38 -6.25 -5.81
CA ASN A 166 -10.65 -6.98 -7.05
C ASN A 166 -11.12 -8.40 -6.77
N MET A 167 -10.43 -9.16 -5.90
CA MET A 167 -10.83 -10.52 -5.54
C MET A 167 -12.25 -10.56 -4.97
N LYS A 168 -12.59 -9.66 -4.03
CA LYS A 168 -13.92 -9.63 -3.42
C LYS A 168 -15.01 -9.22 -4.41
N MET A 169 -14.73 -8.26 -5.28
CA MET A 169 -15.68 -7.83 -6.32
C MET A 169 -15.92 -8.95 -7.34
N ILE A 170 -14.87 -9.64 -7.77
CA ILE A 170 -14.98 -10.81 -8.66
C ILE A 170 -15.85 -11.89 -8.02
N GLN A 171 -15.63 -12.22 -6.74
CA GLN A 171 -16.48 -13.18 -6.02
C GLN A 171 -17.96 -12.76 -6.01
N HIS A 172 -18.24 -11.47 -5.81
CA HIS A 172 -19.60 -10.95 -5.86
C HIS A 172 -20.22 -11.07 -7.26
N LEU A 173 -19.48 -10.67 -8.30
CA LEU A 173 -19.94 -10.76 -9.69
C LEU A 173 -20.21 -12.20 -10.13
N LEU A 174 -19.36 -13.15 -9.73
CA LEU A 174 -19.61 -14.58 -9.99
C LEU A 174 -20.94 -15.03 -9.37
N GLY A 175 -21.20 -14.65 -8.12
CA GLY A 175 -22.46 -14.96 -7.45
C GLY A 175 -23.69 -14.31 -8.10
N GLU A 176 -23.57 -13.07 -8.61
CA GLU A 176 -24.65 -12.42 -9.35
C GLU A 176 -24.89 -13.11 -10.70
N ILE A 177 -23.84 -13.51 -11.41
CA ILE A 177 -23.95 -14.25 -12.68
C ILE A 177 -24.69 -15.57 -12.47
N ASP A 178 -24.36 -16.33 -11.43
CA ASP A 178 -25.04 -17.61 -11.15
C ASP A 178 -26.53 -17.40 -10.85
N ARG A 179 -26.88 -16.39 -10.02
CA ARG A 179 -28.28 -16.03 -9.77
C ARG A 179 -29.03 -15.61 -11.03
N LEU A 180 -28.37 -14.88 -11.94
CA LEU A 180 -28.98 -14.47 -13.21
C LEU A 180 -29.23 -15.67 -14.12
N LYS A 181 -28.31 -16.64 -14.17
CA LYS A 181 -28.50 -17.89 -14.92
C LYS A 181 -29.65 -18.72 -14.38
N ASP A 182 -29.75 -18.87 -13.06
CA ASP A 182 -30.86 -19.61 -12.43
C ASP A 182 -32.21 -18.96 -12.74
N ARG A 183 -32.27 -17.62 -12.70
CA ARG A 183 -33.48 -16.87 -13.07
C ARG A 183 -33.85 -17.07 -14.54
N LEU A 184 -32.87 -17.07 -15.43
CA LEU A 184 -33.10 -17.29 -16.86
C LEU A 184 -33.64 -18.70 -17.11
N ALA A 185 -33.05 -19.72 -16.48
CA ALA A 185 -33.49 -21.11 -16.60
C ALA A 185 -34.95 -21.29 -16.14
N ASN A 186 -35.37 -20.60 -15.08
CA ASN A 186 -36.76 -20.64 -14.59
C ASN A 186 -37.76 -19.88 -15.48
N ILE A 187 -37.29 -18.95 -16.32
CA ILE A 187 -38.14 -18.23 -17.29
C ILE A 187 -38.28 -19.04 -18.58
N GLU A 188 -37.25 -19.82 -18.94
CA GLU A 188 -37.22 -20.67 -20.13
C GLU A 188 -37.91 -22.02 -19.96
N SER A 189 -38.25 -22.41 -18.72
CA SER A 189 -38.99 -23.63 -18.35
C SER A 189 -40.51 -23.42 -18.31
#